data_AF-A0A1X2GIA7-F1
#
_entry.id   AF-A0A1X2GIA7-F1
#
_cell.length_a   1.000
_cell.length_b   1.000
_cell.length_c   1.000
_cell.angle_alpha   90.00
_cell.angle_beta   90.00
_cell.angle_gamma   90.00
#
_symmetry.space_group_name_H-M   'P 1'
#
loop_
_entity.id
_entity.type
_entity.pdbx_description
1 polymer ?
#
loop_
_entity_poly.entity_id
_entity_poly.type
_entity_poly.pdbx_seq_one_letter_code
_entity_poly.pdbx_strand_id
1 'polypeptide(L)'
;MTRLALLVLNPASPASVHAVRNAVKASQLPFSVQLYTKSFDDSIARWVQQDDHQQGKVYELEPFHKSAMARARNYLLQTALDPMDQYVIWLDPMLEDFPPTLIEDMQRIMDKGTTHDDKPATIDVLAPNTMIIKDGTEWGYERGNWQETELSKALHDTVAEDFVFMEGWWEFDTHRFLMLDMMTSGSNETLVALDGVGGSCLFVRADVHRGGINFPPYVYKNQLDTESFAKAALTDGYGVYGLPNYKLLHSQPLAHLNSNE
;
A
#
# COMPACT_ATOMS: atom_id res chain seq x y z
N MET A 1 -19.85 -6.31 9.23
CA MET A 1 -19.27 -5.86 10.52
C MET A 1 -17.81 -5.55 10.26
N THR A 2 -17.36 -4.33 10.53
CA THR A 2 -15.96 -3.94 10.34
C THR A 2 -15.10 -4.51 11.47
N ARG A 3 -13.90 -4.96 11.15
CA ARG A 3 -12.89 -5.46 12.09
C ARG A 3 -11.50 -5.07 11.61
N LEU A 4 -10.57 -4.91 12.54
CA LEU A 4 -9.18 -4.57 12.27
C LEU A 4 -8.28 -5.74 12.65
N ALA A 5 -7.38 -6.13 11.75
CA ALA A 5 -6.28 -7.04 12.04
C ALA A 5 -4.98 -6.26 12.11
N LEU A 6 -4.28 -6.31 13.25
CA LEU A 6 -3.04 -5.58 13.48
C LEU A 6 -1.88 -6.57 13.62
N LEU A 7 -0.87 -6.47 12.75
CA LEU A 7 0.33 -7.30 12.81
C LEU A 7 1.48 -6.56 13.51
N VAL A 8 1.99 -7.14 14.60
CA VAL A 8 3.22 -6.68 15.26
C VAL A 8 4.40 -7.53 14.77
N LEU A 9 5.31 -6.87 14.05
CA LEU A 9 6.46 -7.49 13.42
C LEU A 9 7.67 -7.49 14.35
N ASN A 10 8.34 -8.63 14.46
CA ASN A 10 9.56 -8.83 15.26
C ASN A 10 9.52 -8.15 16.64
N PRO A 11 8.49 -8.41 17.47
CA PRO A 11 8.36 -7.75 18.77
C PRO A 11 9.59 -8.05 19.64
N ALA A 12 10.24 -7.00 20.15
CA ALA A 12 11.45 -7.12 20.97
C ALA A 12 11.24 -7.94 22.26
N SER A 13 10.01 -7.93 22.80
CA SER A 13 9.64 -8.73 23.96
C SER A 13 8.11 -8.92 24.07
N PRO A 14 7.63 -9.81 24.95
CA PRO A 14 6.21 -9.89 25.29
C PRO A 14 5.63 -8.56 25.82
N ALA A 15 6.46 -7.68 26.40
CA ALA A 15 6.02 -6.38 26.88
C ALA A 15 5.60 -5.45 25.73
N SER A 16 6.26 -5.52 24.56
CA SER A 16 5.89 -4.74 23.37
C SER A 16 4.47 -5.10 22.90
N VAL A 17 4.16 -6.39 22.83
CA VAL A 17 2.83 -6.89 22.46
C VAL A 17 1.78 -6.47 23.51
N HIS A 18 2.14 -6.50 24.79
CA HIS A 18 1.28 -6.05 25.87
C HIS A 18 0.96 -4.55 25.77
N ALA A 19 1.96 -3.72 25.48
CA ALA A 19 1.78 -2.27 25.31
C ALA A 19 0.83 -1.95 24.15
N VAL A 20 1.03 -2.56 22.98
CA VAL A 20 0.14 -2.41 21.83
C VAL A 20 -1.29 -2.83 22.18
N ARG A 21 -1.44 -3.98 22.84
CA ARG A 21 -2.76 -4.47 23.26
C ARG A 21 -3.47 -3.49 24.20
N ASN A 22 -2.75 -2.89 25.13
CA ASN A 22 -3.33 -1.91 26.06
C ASN A 22 -3.69 -0.60 25.35
N ALA A 23 -2.84 -0.13 24.43
CA ALA A 23 -3.14 1.05 23.61
C ALA A 23 -4.44 0.84 22.81
N VAL A 24 -4.56 -0.28 22.11
CA VAL A 24 -5.79 -0.65 21.36
C VAL A 24 -7.02 -0.67 22.25
N LYS A 25 -6.93 -1.24 23.47
CA LYS A 25 -8.04 -1.24 24.43
C LYS A 25 -8.41 0.16 24.91
N ALA A 26 -7.41 1.01 25.15
CA ALA A 26 -7.61 2.37 25.61
C ALA A 26 -8.25 3.26 24.54
N SER A 27 -8.01 2.99 23.25
CA SER A 27 -8.60 3.72 22.12
C SER A 27 -10.11 3.53 21.95
N GLN A 28 -10.73 2.54 22.63
CA GLN A 28 -12.19 2.29 22.58
C GLN A 28 -12.78 2.28 21.16
N LEU A 29 -12.06 1.61 20.23
CA LEU A 29 -12.45 1.58 18.82
C LEU A 29 -13.85 0.96 18.64
N PRO A 30 -14.66 1.48 17.70
CA PRO A 30 -16.02 1.01 17.48
C PRO A 30 -16.10 -0.36 16.78
N PHE A 31 -14.95 -0.97 16.49
CA PHE A 31 -14.82 -2.27 15.84
C PHE A 31 -13.85 -3.18 16.61
N SER A 32 -14.01 -4.49 16.43
CA SER A 32 -13.11 -5.46 17.06
C SER A 32 -11.71 -5.39 16.44
N VAL A 33 -10.68 -5.42 17.28
CA VAL A 33 -9.28 -5.51 16.85
C VAL A 33 -8.71 -6.88 17.20
N GLN A 34 -8.15 -7.57 16.22
CA GLN A 34 -7.43 -8.84 16.37
C GLN A 34 -5.93 -8.57 16.22
N LEU A 35 -5.15 -8.95 17.24
CA LEU A 35 -3.72 -8.72 17.30
C LEU A 35 -2.96 -9.98 16.89
N TYR A 36 -2.12 -9.86 15.86
CA TYR A 36 -1.25 -10.90 15.35
C TYR A 36 0.20 -10.52 15.62
N THR A 37 1.05 -11.53 15.75
CA THR A 37 2.51 -11.34 15.86
C THR A 37 3.22 -12.22 14.85
N LYS A 38 4.33 -11.73 14.32
CA LYS A 38 5.22 -12.53 13.47
C LYS A 38 6.67 -12.14 13.75
N SER A 39 7.47 -13.14 14.11
CA SER A 39 8.92 -13.02 14.13
C SER A 39 9.49 -13.71 12.89
N PHE A 40 10.35 -13.00 12.18
CA PHE A 40 11.16 -13.50 11.09
C PHE A 40 12.58 -13.82 11.61
N ASP A 41 13.30 -14.70 10.91
CA ASP A 41 14.73 -14.92 11.19
C ASP A 41 15.56 -13.68 10.83
N ASP A 42 16.79 -13.61 11.30
CA ASP A 42 17.70 -12.46 11.12
C ASP A 42 17.92 -12.08 9.65
N SER A 43 17.80 -13.04 8.73
CA SER A 43 18.02 -12.78 7.30
C SER A 43 16.94 -11.86 6.71
N ILE A 44 15.71 -11.97 7.21
CA ILE A 44 14.53 -11.19 6.81
C ILE A 44 14.25 -10.06 7.82
N ALA A 45 14.44 -10.31 9.12
CA ALA A 45 14.05 -9.40 10.20
C ALA A 45 14.67 -8.01 10.06
N ARG A 46 15.96 -7.95 9.66
CA ARG A 46 16.66 -6.68 9.39
C ARG A 46 15.99 -5.83 8.30
N TRP A 47 15.35 -6.48 7.32
CA TRP A 47 14.68 -5.80 6.21
C TRP A 47 13.29 -5.35 6.62
N VAL A 48 12.59 -6.12 7.46
CA VAL A 48 11.28 -5.73 8.01
C VAL A 48 11.38 -4.57 9.00
N GLN A 49 12.49 -4.47 9.73
CA GLN A 49 12.70 -3.45 10.78
C GLN A 49 13.27 -2.13 10.26
N GLN A 50 13.67 -2.06 8.99
CA GLN A 50 14.06 -0.79 8.39
C GLN A 50 12.84 0.10 8.27
N ASP A 51 12.84 1.18 9.06
CA ASP A 51 11.87 2.26 8.94
C ASP A 51 12.05 2.91 7.55
N ASP A 52 10.95 3.10 6.82
CA ASP A 52 10.95 3.58 5.41
C ASP A 52 11.58 4.97 5.25
N HIS A 53 11.89 5.63 6.36
CA HIS A 53 12.31 7.01 6.46
C HIS A 53 13.77 7.22 6.89
N GLN A 54 14.55 6.14 7.03
CA GLN A 54 15.96 6.25 7.42
C GLN A 54 16.81 6.92 6.33
N GLN A 55 17.65 7.87 6.72
CA GLN A 55 18.81 8.29 5.94
C GLN A 55 19.69 7.06 5.67
N GLY A 56 20.00 6.78 4.40
CA GLY A 56 20.85 5.64 4.02
C GLY A 56 20.12 4.48 3.33
N LYS A 57 18.88 4.68 2.85
CA LYS A 57 18.26 3.77 1.87
C LYS A 57 19.18 3.64 0.64
N VAL A 58 19.45 2.39 0.25
CA VAL A 58 20.31 2.03 -0.90
C VAL A 58 19.42 1.35 -1.93
N TYR A 59 19.40 1.89 -3.16
CA TYR A 59 18.54 1.42 -4.25
C TYR A 59 18.63 -0.11 -4.42
N GLU A 60 19.83 -0.66 -4.44
CA GLU A 60 20.09 -2.08 -4.65
C GLU A 60 19.58 -2.98 -3.51
N LEU A 61 19.25 -2.42 -2.34
CA LEU A 61 18.78 -3.17 -1.18
C LEU A 61 17.26 -3.13 -1.00
N GLU A 62 16.59 -2.17 -1.61
CA GLU A 62 15.13 -1.98 -1.50
C GLU A 62 14.30 -3.21 -1.95
N PRO A 63 14.71 -4.01 -2.96
CA PRO A 63 14.00 -5.26 -3.28
C PRO A 63 13.93 -6.26 -2.11
N PHE A 64 14.93 -6.30 -1.23
CA PHE A 64 14.90 -7.16 -0.05
C PHE A 64 13.89 -6.67 0.98
N HIS A 65 13.78 -5.35 1.18
CA HIS A 65 12.76 -4.73 2.02
C HIS A 65 11.35 -5.03 1.51
N LYS A 66 11.08 -4.74 0.23
CA LYS A 66 9.80 -5.07 -0.42
C LYS A 66 9.46 -6.56 -0.28
N SER A 67 10.43 -7.46 -0.47
CA SER A 67 10.20 -8.92 -0.33
C SER A 67 9.83 -9.31 1.10
N ALA A 68 10.50 -8.72 2.08
CA ALA A 68 10.22 -8.96 3.48
C ALA A 68 8.83 -8.44 3.88
N MET A 69 8.45 -7.26 3.39
CA MET A 69 7.16 -6.64 3.59
C MET A 69 6.00 -7.38 2.91
N ALA A 70 6.22 -7.91 1.71
CA ALA A 70 5.27 -8.79 1.03
C ALA A 70 4.99 -10.07 1.83
N ARG A 71 6.03 -10.67 2.43
CA ARG A 71 5.88 -11.86 3.32
C ARG A 71 5.06 -11.52 4.57
N ALA A 72 5.28 -10.36 5.16
CA ALA A 72 4.52 -9.88 6.31
C ALA A 72 3.02 -9.69 5.96
N ARG A 73 2.74 -9.01 4.84
CA ARG A 73 1.37 -8.84 4.31
C ARG A 73 0.70 -10.18 4.06
N ASN A 74 1.37 -11.09 3.36
CA ASN A 74 0.82 -12.42 3.08
C ASN A 74 0.54 -13.23 4.35
N TYR A 75 1.40 -13.14 5.37
CA TYR A 75 1.13 -13.77 6.67
C TYR A 75 -0.13 -13.20 7.32
N LEU A 76 -0.27 -11.87 7.35
CA LEU A 76 -1.48 -11.24 7.90
C LEU A 76 -2.72 -11.65 7.11
N LEU A 77 -2.67 -11.58 5.77
CA LEU A 77 -3.76 -11.96 4.90
C LEU A 77 -4.23 -13.39 5.17
N GLN A 78 -3.31 -14.35 5.18
CA GLN A 78 -3.62 -15.77 5.38
C GLN A 78 -4.18 -16.08 6.77
N THR A 79 -3.82 -15.28 7.79
CA THR A 79 -4.23 -15.52 9.18
C THR A 79 -5.45 -14.72 9.61
N ALA A 80 -5.73 -13.62 8.91
CA ALA A 80 -6.79 -12.69 9.28
C ALA A 80 -7.98 -12.71 8.34
N LEU A 81 -7.86 -13.05 7.06
CA LEU A 81 -8.99 -13.03 6.11
C LEU A 81 -10.08 -14.02 6.54
N ASP A 82 -11.31 -13.53 6.67
CA ASP A 82 -12.47 -14.33 7.06
C ASP A 82 -13.38 -14.58 5.83
N PRO A 83 -14.01 -15.77 5.71
CA PRO A 83 -14.92 -16.06 4.61
C PRO A 83 -16.09 -15.08 4.45
N MET A 84 -16.47 -14.37 5.52
CA MET A 84 -17.56 -13.38 5.51
C MET A 84 -17.08 -11.98 5.11
N ASP A 85 -15.79 -11.74 4.96
CA ASP A 85 -15.30 -10.44 4.50
C ASP A 85 -15.69 -10.22 3.03
N GLN A 86 -16.22 -9.03 2.75
CA GLN A 86 -16.54 -8.57 1.41
C GLN A 86 -15.42 -7.70 0.82
N TYR A 87 -14.69 -7.00 1.69
CA TYR A 87 -13.62 -6.09 1.33
C TYR A 87 -12.45 -6.25 2.31
N VAL A 88 -11.24 -6.00 1.81
CA VAL A 88 -10.00 -5.90 2.59
C VAL A 88 -9.44 -4.51 2.37
N ILE A 89 -9.12 -3.81 3.46
CA ILE A 89 -8.39 -2.55 3.43
C ILE A 89 -7.00 -2.76 4.01
N TRP A 90 -5.98 -2.46 3.22
CA TRP A 90 -4.60 -2.35 3.67
C TRP A 90 -4.35 -0.90 4.05
N LEU A 91 -3.90 -0.67 5.28
CA LEU A 91 -3.61 0.66 5.81
C LEU A 91 -2.19 0.68 6.35
N ASP A 92 -1.42 1.67 5.92
CA ASP A 92 -0.15 2.00 6.52
C ASP A 92 -0.37 2.58 7.92
N PRO A 93 0.30 2.06 8.97
CA PRO A 93 0.20 2.59 10.33
C PRO A 93 0.68 4.04 10.48
N MET A 94 1.37 4.59 9.48
CA MET A 94 1.91 5.96 9.48
C MET A 94 0.97 6.99 8.82
N LEU A 95 -0.23 6.60 8.40
CA LEU A 95 -1.27 7.57 8.01
C LEU A 95 -1.70 8.43 9.21
N GLU A 96 -1.61 9.74 9.05
CA GLU A 96 -1.93 10.74 10.06
C GLU A 96 -3.40 11.14 10.03
N ASP A 97 -3.94 11.37 8.82
CA ASP A 97 -5.32 11.83 8.65
C ASP A 97 -5.95 11.24 7.38
N PHE A 98 -7.24 10.94 7.48
CA PHE A 98 -8.07 10.45 6.38
C PHE A 98 -9.55 10.68 6.69
N PRO A 99 -10.41 10.79 5.66
CA PRO A 99 -11.83 11.04 5.90
C PRO A 99 -12.48 9.95 6.78
N PRO A 100 -13.35 10.33 7.73
CA PRO A 100 -14.03 9.35 8.59
C PRO A 100 -14.98 8.42 7.83
N THR A 101 -15.31 8.79 6.58
CA THR A 101 -16.14 8.02 5.65
C THR A 101 -15.32 7.18 4.67
N LEU A 102 -14.00 7.03 4.88
CA LEU A 102 -13.10 6.34 3.96
C LEU A 102 -13.65 4.99 3.49
N ILE A 103 -14.11 4.15 4.41
CA ILE A 103 -14.61 2.81 4.08
C ILE A 103 -15.90 2.91 3.26
N GLU A 104 -16.86 3.73 3.70
CA GLU A 104 -18.14 3.92 3.03
C GLU A 104 -17.96 4.50 1.62
N ASP A 105 -17.04 5.45 1.46
CA ASP A 105 -16.69 6.05 0.18
C ASP A 105 -16.09 5.03 -0.78
N MET A 106 -15.10 4.24 -0.32
CA MET A 106 -14.48 3.21 -1.16
C MET A 106 -15.52 2.17 -1.61
N GLN A 107 -16.35 1.67 -0.68
CA GLN A 107 -17.42 0.71 -1.00
C GLN A 107 -18.38 1.27 -2.05
N ARG A 108 -18.89 2.47 -1.81
CA ARG A 108 -19.83 3.14 -2.71
C ARG A 108 -19.25 3.36 -4.10
N ILE A 109 -17.98 3.76 -4.21
CA ILE A 109 -17.29 3.97 -5.49
C ILE A 109 -17.13 2.63 -6.21
N MET A 110 -16.67 1.59 -5.51
CA MET A 110 -16.47 0.25 -6.10
C MET A 110 -17.76 -0.43 -6.54
N ASP A 111 -18.86 -0.21 -5.82
CA ASP A 111 -20.18 -0.75 -6.15
C ASP A 111 -20.87 0.02 -7.27
N LYS A 112 -20.54 1.30 -7.47
CA LYS A 112 -21.04 2.10 -8.59
C LYS A 112 -20.44 1.65 -9.93
N GLY A 113 -19.14 1.33 -9.97
CA GLY A 113 -18.50 0.68 -11.13
C GLY A 113 -18.48 1.50 -12.43
N THR A 114 -18.17 2.80 -12.37
CA THR A 114 -18.11 3.68 -13.55
C THR A 114 -16.85 4.54 -13.54
N THR A 115 -16.12 4.61 -14.65
CA THR A 115 -14.90 5.45 -14.78
C THR A 115 -15.22 6.92 -15.06
N HIS A 116 -14.18 7.76 -15.15
CA HIS A 116 -14.32 9.18 -15.52
C HIS A 116 -15.04 9.42 -16.86
N ASP A 117 -14.97 8.47 -17.79
CA ASP A 117 -15.64 8.53 -19.10
C ASP A 117 -17.05 7.91 -19.09
N ASP A 118 -17.65 7.69 -17.90
CA ASP A 118 -18.91 6.96 -17.70
C ASP A 118 -18.93 5.54 -18.30
N LYS A 119 -17.75 4.94 -18.50
CA LYS A 119 -17.64 3.56 -18.98
C LYS A 119 -17.83 2.61 -17.80
N PRO A 120 -18.65 1.55 -17.95
CA PRO A 120 -18.72 0.49 -16.95
C PRO A 120 -17.33 -0.10 -16.69
N ALA A 121 -16.96 -0.21 -15.42
CA ALA A 121 -15.74 -0.86 -14.97
C ALA A 121 -16.05 -1.64 -13.70
N THR A 122 -15.62 -2.90 -13.67
CA THR A 122 -15.51 -3.60 -12.40
C THR A 122 -14.30 -3.02 -11.68
N ILE A 123 -14.51 -2.48 -10.49
CA ILE A 123 -13.45 -1.95 -9.64
C ILE A 123 -13.24 -3.00 -8.56
N ASP A 124 -12.09 -3.68 -8.62
CA ASP A 124 -11.72 -4.78 -7.72
C ASP A 124 -10.62 -4.36 -6.75
N VAL A 125 -9.75 -3.45 -7.20
CA VAL A 125 -8.67 -2.83 -6.43
C VAL A 125 -8.78 -1.31 -6.61
N LEU A 126 -8.77 -0.58 -5.50
CA LEU A 126 -8.94 0.87 -5.46
C LEU A 126 -7.93 1.52 -4.50
N ALA A 127 -7.13 2.45 -5.01
CA ALA A 127 -6.13 3.18 -4.25
C ALA A 127 -6.47 4.69 -4.15
N PRO A 128 -6.68 5.26 -2.95
CA PRO A 128 -6.68 6.71 -2.78
C PRO A 128 -5.26 7.28 -2.94
N ASN A 129 -5.18 8.59 -3.11
CA ASN A 129 -3.90 9.30 -3.18
C ASN A 129 -3.40 9.63 -1.77
N THR A 130 -2.10 9.55 -1.54
CA THR A 130 -1.50 9.88 -0.24
C THR A 130 -0.55 11.05 -0.40
N MET A 131 -0.75 12.05 0.45
CA MET A 131 -0.01 13.30 0.49
C MET A 131 0.84 13.38 1.77
N ILE A 132 1.77 14.32 1.81
CA ILE A 132 2.54 14.68 2.99
C ILE A 132 2.66 16.19 3.08
N ILE A 133 2.51 16.77 4.27
CA ILE A 133 2.78 18.19 4.49
C ILE A 133 4.26 18.33 4.85
N LYS A 134 5.01 19.18 4.15
CA LYS A 134 6.39 19.57 4.46
C LYS A 134 6.49 21.09 4.48
N ASP A 135 6.98 21.65 5.58
CA ASP A 135 7.12 23.10 5.77
C ASP A 135 5.84 23.89 5.44
N GLY A 136 4.68 23.36 5.86
CA GLY A 136 3.36 23.96 5.61
C GLY A 136 2.84 23.82 4.17
N THR A 137 3.57 23.11 3.30
CA THR A 137 3.18 22.87 1.90
C THR A 137 2.84 21.40 1.69
N GLU A 138 1.77 21.11 0.96
CA GLU A 138 1.37 19.74 0.60
C GLU A 138 2.21 19.22 -0.58
N TRP A 139 2.68 17.98 -0.49
CA TRP A 139 3.45 17.27 -1.52
C TRP A 139 2.92 15.85 -1.72
N GLY A 140 3.14 15.29 -2.92
CA GLY A 140 2.85 13.88 -3.18
C GLY A 140 3.77 12.94 -2.39
N TYR A 141 3.17 11.96 -1.69
CA TYR A 141 3.89 10.98 -0.91
C TYR A 141 3.99 9.63 -1.65
N GLU A 142 2.84 9.04 -1.96
CA GLU A 142 2.75 7.69 -2.54
C GLU A 142 3.11 7.71 -4.04
N ARG A 143 4.15 6.96 -4.40
CA ARG A 143 4.67 6.86 -5.77
C ARG A 143 4.40 5.51 -6.41
N GLY A 144 4.00 4.49 -5.64
CA GLY A 144 3.68 3.17 -6.14
C GLY A 144 2.34 3.09 -6.88
N ASN A 145 1.55 4.17 -6.90
CA ASN A 145 0.33 4.27 -7.71
C ASN A 145 0.68 4.87 -9.08
N TRP A 146 0.68 4.07 -10.15
CA TRP A 146 1.13 4.53 -11.46
C TRP A 146 0.48 3.79 -12.64
N GLN A 147 0.61 4.39 -13.83
CA GLN A 147 0.24 3.82 -15.14
C GLN A 147 1.49 3.55 -15.98
N GLU A 148 1.49 2.45 -16.72
CA GLU A 148 2.51 2.24 -17.74
C GLU A 148 2.35 3.24 -18.89
N THR A 149 3.49 3.61 -19.47
CA THR A 149 3.59 4.32 -20.73
C THR A 149 4.20 3.40 -21.80
N GLU A 150 4.19 3.84 -23.05
CA GLU A 150 4.88 3.09 -24.11
C GLU A 150 6.40 3.04 -23.89
N LEU A 151 6.97 4.07 -23.27
CA LEU A 151 8.39 4.09 -22.90
C LEU A 151 8.69 3.11 -21.76
N SER A 152 7.87 3.10 -20.71
CA SER A 152 8.08 2.20 -19.58
C SER A 152 7.92 0.73 -19.97
N LYS A 153 6.97 0.41 -20.86
CA LYS A 153 6.84 -0.92 -21.46
C LYS A 153 8.08 -1.31 -22.26
N ALA A 154 8.63 -0.41 -23.07
CA ALA A 154 9.85 -0.68 -23.82
C ALA A 154 11.07 -0.91 -22.92
N LEU A 155 11.11 -0.29 -21.73
CA LEU A 155 12.19 -0.52 -20.76
C LEU A 155 12.25 -1.96 -20.25
N HIS A 156 11.12 -2.67 -20.18
CA HIS A 156 11.10 -4.08 -19.77
C HIS A 156 12.00 -4.97 -20.65
N ASP A 157 12.12 -4.64 -21.96
CA ASP A 157 12.97 -5.40 -22.89
C ASP A 157 14.47 -5.07 -22.75
N THR A 158 14.81 -4.06 -21.95
CA THR A 158 16.20 -3.58 -21.78
C THR A 158 16.86 -4.06 -20.49
N VAL A 159 16.09 -4.66 -19.59
CA VAL A 159 16.53 -5.11 -18.27
C VAL A 159 16.42 -6.63 -18.13
N ALA A 160 17.10 -7.20 -17.15
CA ALA A 160 16.94 -8.62 -16.82
C ALA A 160 15.55 -8.91 -16.24
N GLU A 161 15.09 -10.16 -16.33
CA GLU A 161 13.78 -10.58 -15.82
C GLU A 161 13.63 -10.38 -14.30
N ASP A 162 14.75 -10.46 -13.57
CA ASP A 162 14.84 -10.25 -12.12
C ASP A 162 15.14 -8.81 -11.71
N PHE A 163 15.25 -7.88 -12.67
CA PHE A 163 15.35 -6.45 -12.38
C PHE A 163 14.03 -5.93 -11.80
N VAL A 164 14.10 -5.08 -10.78
CA VAL A 164 12.91 -4.50 -10.13
C VAL A 164 12.86 -3.00 -10.39
N PHE A 165 11.83 -2.53 -11.09
CA PHE A 165 11.56 -1.10 -11.23
C PHE A 165 11.05 -0.55 -9.90
N MET A 166 11.51 0.63 -9.50
CA MET A 166 11.15 1.26 -8.24
C MET A 166 10.93 2.75 -8.42
N GLU A 167 9.70 3.20 -8.20
CA GLU A 167 9.36 4.62 -8.27
C GLU A 167 9.97 5.41 -7.11
N GLY A 168 10.30 6.68 -7.37
CA GLY A 168 10.82 7.60 -6.36
C GLY A 168 12.33 7.54 -6.13
N TRP A 169 13.04 6.74 -6.92
CA TRP A 169 14.50 6.66 -6.92
C TRP A 169 15.08 7.43 -8.11
N TRP A 170 16.13 8.20 -7.87
CA TRP A 170 16.77 9.02 -8.92
C TRP A 170 17.67 8.18 -9.82
N GLU A 171 18.03 6.98 -9.36
CA GLU A 171 18.92 6.03 -10.00
C GLU A 171 18.32 5.44 -11.30
N PHE A 172 16.99 5.40 -11.42
CA PHE A 172 16.33 4.78 -12.56
C PHE A 172 15.02 5.50 -12.92
N ASP A 173 14.98 6.13 -14.10
CA ASP A 173 13.77 6.73 -14.64
C ASP A 173 12.90 5.65 -15.30
N THR A 174 11.72 5.41 -14.74
CA THR A 174 10.78 4.40 -15.21
C THR A 174 9.85 4.92 -16.30
N HIS A 175 9.81 6.24 -16.53
CA HIS A 175 8.91 6.91 -17.47
C HIS A 175 7.42 6.61 -17.26
N ARG A 176 7.02 6.18 -16.06
CA ARG A 176 5.61 5.93 -15.72
C ARG A 176 4.89 7.22 -15.36
N PHE A 177 3.58 7.23 -15.58
CA PHE A 177 2.75 8.32 -15.07
C PHE A 177 2.34 8.00 -13.63
N LEU A 178 2.77 8.82 -12.68
CA LEU A 178 2.44 8.66 -11.27
C LEU A 178 1.07 9.27 -10.99
N MET A 179 0.24 8.58 -10.21
CA MET A 179 -1.10 9.07 -9.84
C MET A 179 -1.04 10.38 -9.05
N LEU A 180 0.05 10.62 -8.32
CA LEU A 180 0.27 11.88 -7.59
C LEU A 180 0.26 13.10 -8.53
N ASP A 181 0.61 12.94 -9.80
CA ASP A 181 0.61 14.00 -10.81
C ASP A 181 -0.71 14.07 -11.62
N MET A 182 -1.67 13.17 -11.34
CA MET A 182 -2.95 13.08 -12.05
C MET A 182 -4.09 13.84 -11.36
N MET A 183 -3.79 14.67 -10.36
CA MET A 183 -4.78 15.49 -9.67
C MET A 183 -5.42 16.52 -10.61
N THR A 184 -6.73 16.67 -10.51
CA THR A 184 -7.52 17.62 -11.32
C THR A 184 -8.44 18.44 -10.42
N SER A 185 -9.09 19.46 -10.96
CA SER A 185 -10.15 20.21 -10.27
C SER A 185 -11.49 19.45 -10.19
N GLY A 186 -11.53 18.18 -10.61
CA GLY A 186 -12.73 17.34 -10.65
C GLY A 186 -13.14 16.76 -9.29
N SER A 187 -14.06 15.80 -9.33
CA SER A 187 -14.55 15.10 -8.13
C SER A 187 -13.47 14.26 -7.46
N ASN A 188 -13.59 14.03 -6.14
CA ASN A 188 -12.80 13.03 -5.41
C ASN A 188 -13.07 11.59 -5.89
N GLU A 189 -14.13 11.38 -6.66
CA GLU A 189 -14.49 10.09 -7.28
C GLU A 189 -13.95 9.94 -8.71
N THR A 190 -13.11 10.87 -9.16
CA THR A 190 -12.44 10.74 -10.47
C THR A 190 -11.57 9.50 -10.45
N LEU A 191 -11.92 8.51 -11.27
CA LEU A 191 -11.20 7.24 -11.37
C LEU A 191 -10.21 7.25 -12.53
N VAL A 192 -9.00 6.77 -12.26
CA VAL A 192 -7.97 6.50 -13.26
C VAL A 192 -7.58 5.03 -13.18
N ALA A 193 -7.36 4.37 -14.32
CA ALA A 193 -6.82 3.01 -14.32
C ALA A 193 -5.38 3.04 -13.77
N LEU A 194 -4.93 1.97 -13.11
CA LEU A 194 -3.56 1.85 -12.63
C LEU A 194 -2.95 0.51 -13.08
N ASP A 195 -1.65 0.52 -13.31
CA ASP A 195 -0.83 -0.66 -13.61
C ASP A 195 0.01 -1.11 -12.42
N GLY A 196 0.20 -0.22 -11.43
CA GLY A 196 0.83 -0.47 -10.14
C GLY A 196 0.09 0.25 -9.02
N VAL A 197 0.13 -0.33 -7.82
CA VAL A 197 -0.43 0.27 -6.60
C VAL A 197 0.58 0.28 -5.47
N GLY A 198 0.52 1.34 -4.67
CA GLY A 198 1.34 1.54 -3.50
C GLY A 198 0.79 0.86 -2.24
N GLY A 199 1.54 1.00 -1.15
CA GLY A 199 1.25 0.36 0.14
C GLY A 199 0.57 1.25 1.17
N SER A 200 0.45 2.55 0.91
CA SER A 200 -0.09 3.53 1.87
C SER A 200 -1.53 3.23 2.28
N CYS A 201 -2.41 3.05 1.30
CA CYS A 201 -3.79 2.63 1.50
C CYS A 201 -4.28 1.92 0.24
N LEU A 202 -4.86 0.73 0.40
CA LEU A 202 -5.37 -0.07 -0.71
C LEU A 202 -6.65 -0.77 -0.31
N PHE A 203 -7.71 -0.55 -1.07
CA PHE A 203 -9.01 -1.16 -0.83
C PHE A 203 -9.29 -2.22 -1.91
N VAL A 204 -9.62 -3.44 -1.49
CA VAL A 204 -9.63 -4.62 -2.37
C VAL A 204 -10.91 -5.42 -2.11
N ARG A 205 -11.61 -5.89 -3.16
CA ARG A 205 -12.68 -6.89 -2.99
C ARG A 205 -12.07 -8.16 -2.43
N ALA A 206 -12.64 -8.69 -1.35
CA ALA A 206 -12.08 -9.88 -0.68
C ALA A 206 -11.98 -11.10 -1.63
N ASP A 207 -12.84 -11.17 -2.66
CA ASP A 207 -12.80 -12.19 -3.71
C ASP A 207 -11.46 -12.20 -4.48
N VAL A 208 -10.79 -11.05 -4.66
CA VAL A 208 -9.47 -10.97 -5.32
C VAL A 208 -8.45 -11.80 -4.54
N HIS A 209 -8.39 -11.63 -3.23
CA HIS A 209 -7.51 -12.39 -2.36
C HIS A 209 -7.95 -13.86 -2.23
N ARG A 210 -9.26 -14.13 -2.12
CA ARG A 210 -9.79 -15.50 -2.09
C ARG A 210 -9.58 -16.25 -3.41
N GLY A 211 -9.46 -15.53 -4.53
CA GLY A 211 -9.06 -16.03 -5.85
C GLY A 211 -7.57 -16.37 -5.96
N GLY A 212 -6.77 -16.04 -4.95
CA GLY A 212 -5.35 -16.39 -4.86
C GLY A 212 -4.38 -15.24 -5.15
N ILE A 213 -4.88 -14.06 -5.51
CA ILE A 213 -4.03 -12.88 -5.72
C ILE A 213 -3.52 -12.38 -4.37
N ASN A 214 -2.21 -12.39 -4.17
CA ASN A 214 -1.55 -11.96 -2.93
C ASN A 214 -0.41 -10.98 -3.28
N PHE A 215 0.52 -10.72 -2.35
CA PHE A 215 1.69 -9.88 -2.59
C PHE A 215 2.91 -10.76 -2.93
N PRO A 216 3.28 -10.98 -4.21
CA PRO A 216 4.46 -11.76 -4.55
C PRO A 216 5.72 -11.28 -3.79
N PRO A 217 6.33 -12.15 -2.95
CA PRO A 217 7.58 -11.83 -2.27
C PRO A 217 8.81 -12.10 -3.15
N TYR A 218 8.60 -12.24 -4.46
CA TYR A 218 9.59 -12.50 -5.49
C TYR A 218 9.26 -11.61 -6.69
N VAL A 219 10.25 -11.41 -7.55
CA VAL A 219 10.08 -10.57 -8.75
C VAL A 219 9.00 -11.18 -9.65
N TYR A 220 7.97 -10.41 -9.93
CA TYR A 220 6.90 -10.78 -10.87
C TYR A 220 6.68 -9.62 -11.83
N LYS A 221 6.95 -9.86 -13.12
CA LYS A 221 6.91 -8.82 -14.17
C LYS A 221 7.70 -7.56 -13.78
N ASN A 222 8.94 -7.76 -13.31
CA ASN A 222 9.84 -6.71 -12.83
C ASN A 222 9.30 -5.86 -11.66
N GLN A 223 8.29 -6.34 -10.94
CA GLN A 223 7.70 -5.70 -9.76
C GLN A 223 7.83 -6.60 -8.53
N LEU A 224 7.61 -6.02 -7.35
CA LEU A 224 7.60 -6.74 -6.07
C LEU A 224 6.55 -6.13 -5.12
N ASP A 225 6.07 -6.91 -4.15
CA ASP A 225 5.09 -6.49 -3.14
C ASP A 225 3.78 -5.95 -3.76
N THR A 226 3.35 -4.73 -3.44
CA THR A 226 2.07 -4.15 -3.85
C THR A 226 1.97 -3.92 -5.36
N GLU A 227 3.08 -3.53 -6.00
CA GLU A 227 3.13 -3.32 -7.45
C GLU A 227 3.01 -4.66 -8.19
N SER A 228 3.62 -5.72 -7.64
CA SER A 228 3.45 -7.07 -8.18
C SER A 228 2.06 -7.65 -7.95
N PHE A 229 1.40 -7.29 -6.83
CA PHE A 229 -0.01 -7.60 -6.58
C PHE A 229 -0.90 -6.98 -7.67
N ALA A 230 -0.72 -5.70 -8.00
CA ALA A 230 -1.49 -5.04 -9.07
C ALA A 230 -1.28 -5.72 -10.43
N LYS A 231 -0.02 -6.05 -10.78
CA LYS A 231 0.27 -6.80 -12.02
C LYS A 231 -0.38 -8.18 -12.03
N ALA A 232 -0.41 -8.88 -10.90
CA ALA A 232 -1.08 -10.18 -10.78
C ALA A 232 -2.59 -10.04 -10.94
N ALA A 233 -3.20 -9.06 -10.27
CA ALA A 233 -4.63 -8.74 -10.39
C ALA A 233 -5.04 -8.46 -11.84
N LEU A 234 -4.30 -7.57 -12.53
CA LEU A 234 -4.55 -7.23 -13.94
C LEU A 234 -4.38 -8.45 -14.86
N THR A 235 -3.42 -9.33 -14.56
CA THR A 235 -3.20 -10.55 -15.35
C THR A 235 -4.39 -11.50 -15.25
N ASP A 236 -5.07 -11.54 -14.11
CA ASP A 236 -6.25 -12.37 -13.86
C ASP A 236 -7.57 -11.68 -14.25
N GLY A 237 -7.49 -10.47 -14.84
CA GLY A 237 -8.64 -9.75 -15.38
C GLY A 237 -9.38 -8.84 -14.38
N TYR A 238 -8.82 -8.63 -13.18
CA TYR A 238 -9.38 -7.69 -12.21
C TYR A 238 -9.11 -6.23 -12.60
N GLY A 239 -10.06 -5.34 -12.29
CA GLY A 239 -9.91 -3.92 -12.49
C GLY A 239 -9.15 -3.24 -11.35
N VAL A 240 -8.03 -2.58 -11.70
CA VAL A 240 -7.18 -1.84 -10.77
C VAL A 240 -7.28 -0.35 -11.07
N TYR A 241 -7.71 0.43 -10.08
CA TYR A 241 -8.00 1.85 -10.23
C TYR A 241 -7.47 2.68 -9.07
N GLY A 242 -7.34 3.98 -9.32
CA GLY A 242 -6.92 4.98 -8.36
C GLY A 242 -7.84 6.20 -8.32
N LEU A 243 -7.80 6.92 -7.22
CA LEU A 243 -8.54 8.16 -6.98
C LEU A 243 -7.55 9.31 -6.72
N PRO A 244 -7.02 9.97 -7.76
CA PRO A 244 -6.00 11.02 -7.62
C PRO A 244 -6.45 12.17 -6.72
N ASN A 245 -7.76 12.48 -6.69
CA ASN A 245 -8.33 13.57 -5.92
C ASN A 245 -8.78 13.17 -4.49
N TYR A 246 -8.87 11.88 -4.18
CA TYR A 246 -9.21 11.41 -2.84
C TYR A 246 -7.94 11.31 -1.99
N LYS A 247 -7.68 12.33 -1.18
CA LYS A 247 -6.41 12.49 -0.46
C LYS A 247 -6.46 11.93 0.95
N LEU A 248 -5.42 11.18 1.29
CA LEU A 248 -5.02 10.83 2.65
C LEU A 248 -3.77 11.61 3.02
N LEU A 249 -3.49 11.76 4.31
CA LEU A 249 -2.28 12.41 4.80
C LEU A 249 -1.39 11.39 5.51
N HIS A 250 -0.14 11.29 5.06
CA HIS A 250 0.90 10.55 5.74
C HIS A 250 1.61 11.44 6.76
N SER A 251 1.94 10.88 7.92
CA SER A 251 2.72 11.56 8.93
C SER A 251 4.12 11.91 8.41
N GLN A 252 4.70 13.01 8.87
CA GLN A 252 6.13 13.18 8.66
C GLN A 252 6.88 12.13 9.49
N PRO A 253 7.93 11.50 8.95
CA PRO A 253 8.85 10.78 9.80
C PRO A 253 9.33 11.69 10.91
N LEU A 254 9.23 11.20 12.14
CA LEU A 254 9.78 11.87 13.31
C LEU A 254 11.28 12.09 13.05
N ALA A 255 11.66 13.29 12.61
CA ALA A 255 13.04 13.73 12.71
C ALA A 255 13.41 13.54 14.17
N HIS A 256 14.40 12.68 14.44
CA HIS A 256 14.76 12.25 15.79
C HIS A 256 14.65 13.42 16.77
N LEU A 257 13.72 13.34 17.72
CA LEU A 257 13.73 14.16 18.93
C LEU A 257 14.95 13.73 19.76
N ASN A 258 16.14 14.16 19.34
CA ASN A 258 17.36 14.28 20.13
C ASN A 258 17.85 15.69 19.79
N SER A 259 17.93 16.67 20.69
CA SER A 259 18.34 16.61 22.09
C SER A 259 17.97 17.95 22.76
N ASN A 260 17.32 17.89 23.93
CA ASN A 260 17.51 18.82 25.05
C ASN A 260 16.60 18.39 26.22
N GLU A 261 17.02 17.36 26.94
CA GLU A 261 17.01 17.31 28.42
C GLU A 261 18.27 16.55 28.87
#